data_AF-A0A222G1K6-F1
#
_entry.id   AF-A0A222G1K6-F1
#
_cell.length_a   1.000
_cell.length_b   1.000
_cell.length_c   1.000
_cell.angle_alpha   90.00
_cell.angle_beta   90.00
_cell.angle_gamma   90.00
#
_symmetry.space_group_name_H-M   'P 1'
#
loop_
_entity.id
_entity.type
_entity.pdbx_description
1 polymer ?
#
loop_
_entity_poly.entity_id
_entity_poly.type
_entity_poly.pdbx_seq_one_letter_code
_entity_poly.pdbx_strand_id
1 'polypeptide(L)'
;FTVVIKESCDGMGDVSEKHGSGPPVPEKAVRFSYTVMNISVPNKNGSVRIFEEAKPNSELCCKPLCLMLADESDHETLTAILSPLIAERE
;
A
#
# COMPACT_ATOMS: atom_id res chain seq x y z
N PHE A 1 16.85 8.89 12.13
CA PHE A 1 16.83 8.25 10.80
C PHE A 1 15.80 8.97 9.95
N THR A 2 16.02 9.05 8.65
CA THR A 2 15.00 9.45 7.66
C THR A 2 14.70 8.22 6.82
N VAL A 3 13.42 7.85 6.71
CA VAL A 3 12.98 6.67 5.96
C VAL A 3 12.16 7.17 4.78
N VAL A 4 12.54 6.79 3.57
CA VAL A 4 11.79 7.09 2.35
C VAL A 4 10.93 5.89 2.01
N ILE A 5 9.62 6.09 1.99
CA ILE A 5 8.63 5.05 1.69
C ILE A 5 8.01 5.36 0.32
N LYS A 6 7.94 4.34 -0.54
CA LYS A 6 7.12 4.35 -1.75
C LYS A 6 5.79 3.70 -1.42
N GLU A 7 4.70 4.45 -1.52
CA GLU A 7 3.34 3.92 -1.41
C GLU A 7 2.85 3.50 -2.80
N SER A 8 1.98 2.50 -2.85
CA SER A 8 1.39 1.99 -4.10
C SER A 8 0.00 1.45 -3.84
N CYS A 9 -0.95 1.85 -4.67
CA CYS A 9 -2.35 1.41 -4.63
C CYS A 9 -2.73 0.91 -6.03
N ASP A 10 -3.22 -0.32 -6.12
CA ASP A 10 -3.61 -0.95 -7.37
C ASP A 10 -4.94 -1.70 -7.24
N GLY A 11 -5.81 -1.50 -8.22
CA GLY A 11 -7.02 -2.30 -8.43
C GLY A 11 -6.74 -3.59 -9.19
N MET A 12 -7.51 -4.63 -8.89
CA MET A 12 -7.47 -5.95 -9.52
C MET A 12 -8.90 -6.32 -9.94
N GLY A 13 -9.07 -6.64 -11.23
CA GLY A 13 -10.30 -7.21 -11.77
C GLY A 13 -10.33 -8.73 -11.66
N ASP A 14 -11.47 -9.33 -12.02
CA ASP A 14 -11.69 -10.77 -12.12
C ASP A 14 -11.38 -11.55 -10.83
N VAL A 15 -11.62 -10.93 -9.67
CA VAL A 15 -11.45 -11.55 -8.34
C VAL A 15 -12.78 -12.17 -7.92
N SER A 16 -13.03 -13.43 -8.30
CA SER A 16 -14.34 -14.06 -8.10
C SER A 16 -14.81 -14.07 -6.65
N GLU A 17 -16.07 -13.68 -6.45
CA GLU A 17 -16.75 -13.79 -5.16
C GLU A 17 -16.89 -15.27 -4.77
N LYS A 18 -16.80 -15.56 -3.47
CA LYS A 18 -16.99 -16.92 -2.94
C LYS A 18 -18.38 -17.05 -2.34
N HIS A 19 -19.00 -18.22 -2.51
CA HIS A 19 -20.20 -18.57 -1.77
C HIS A 19 -19.93 -18.49 -0.26
N GLY A 20 -20.88 -17.95 0.49
CA GLY A 20 -20.77 -17.78 1.94
C GLY A 20 -21.94 -16.99 2.50
N SER A 21 -21.88 -16.68 3.81
CA SER A 21 -22.90 -15.91 4.52
C SER A 21 -22.55 -14.42 4.67
N GLY A 22 -21.52 -13.95 3.94
CA GLY A 22 -21.08 -12.56 3.98
C GLY A 22 -22.03 -11.62 3.22
N PRO A 23 -21.82 -10.30 3.34
CA PRO A 23 -22.48 -9.36 2.43
C PRO A 23 -22.04 -9.64 0.98
N PRO A 24 -22.86 -9.28 -0.02
CA PRO A 24 -22.42 -9.31 -1.41
C PRO A 24 -21.23 -8.36 -1.58
N VAL A 25 -20.18 -8.82 -2.25
CA VAL A 25 -18.96 -8.05 -2.51
C VAL A 25 -18.66 -8.00 -4.02
N PRO A 26 -18.03 -6.93 -4.53
CA PRO A 26 -17.66 -6.88 -5.94
C PRO A 26 -16.62 -7.95 -6.28
N GLU A 27 -16.63 -8.44 -7.51
CA GLU A 27 -15.58 -9.33 -8.04
C GLU A 27 -14.30 -8.57 -8.43
N LYS A 28 -13.92 -7.62 -7.58
CA LYS A 28 -12.77 -6.74 -7.72
C LYS A 28 -12.10 -6.58 -6.36
N ALA A 29 -10.80 -6.35 -6.37
CA ALA A 29 -10.05 -6.05 -5.17
C ALA A 29 -9.21 -4.79 -5.35
N VAL A 30 -8.94 -4.09 -4.25
CA VAL A 30 -7.94 -3.03 -4.19
C VAL A 30 -6.91 -3.42 -3.16
N ARG A 31 -5.64 -3.20 -3.50
CA ARG A 31 -4.51 -3.42 -2.61
C ARG A 31 -3.77 -2.11 -2.41
N PHE A 32 -3.62 -1.71 -1.15
CA PHE A 32 -2.69 -0.67 -0.74
C PHE A 32 -1.45 -1.33 -0.13
N SER A 33 -0.28 -0.88 -0.57
CA SER A 33 1.02 -1.44 -0.19
C SER A 33 2.08 -0.35 -0.08
N TYR A 34 3.19 -0.70 0.56
CA TYR A 34 4.33 0.19 0.65
C TYR A 34 5.66 -0.57 0.54
N THR A 35 6.69 0.13 0.12
CA THR A 35 8.07 -0.36 0.05
C THR A 35 8.97 0.66 0.74
N VAL A 36 9.84 0.20 1.65
CA VAL A 36 10.92 1.03 2.18
C VAL A 36 11.98 1.16 1.10
N MET A 37 12.15 2.36 0.54
CA MET A 37 13.06 2.60 -0.58
C MET A 37 14.49 2.81 -0.10
N ASN A 38 14.67 3.66 0.90
CA ASN A 38 15.98 3.89 1.52
C ASN A 38 15.83 4.42 2.95
N ILE A 39 16.87 4.19 3.74
CA ILE A 39 16.99 4.71 5.10
C ILE A 39 18.30 5.49 5.17
N SER A 40 18.25 6.69 5.75
CA SER A 40 19.42 7.52 5.98
C SER A 40 19.52 8.01 7.41
N VAL A 41 20.73 8.43 7.81
CA VAL A 41 21.04 9.02 9.11
C VAL A 41 21.73 10.36 8.94
N PRO A 42 21.44 11.36 9.79
CA PRO A 42 22.20 12.60 9.83
C PRO A 42 23.65 12.34 10.26
N ASN A 43 24.58 13.03 9.62
CA ASN A 43 26.01 13.06 9.92
C ASN A 43 26.49 14.53 9.87
N LYS A 44 27.67 14.82 10.42
CA LYS A 44 28.24 16.18 10.51
C LYS A 44 28.27 16.94 9.17
N ASN A 45 28.42 16.22 8.07
CA ASN A 45 28.54 16.79 6.72
C ASN A 45 27.33 16.52 5.82
N GLY A 46 26.17 16.11 6.37
CA GLY A 46 24.96 15.80 5.61
C GLY A 46 24.33 14.45 5.97
N SER A 47 23.47 13.92 5.11
CA SER A 47 22.77 12.64 5.33
C SER A 47 23.54 11.47 4.70
N VAL A 48 23.79 10.40 5.45
CA VAL A 48 24.40 9.15 4.96
C VAL A 48 23.31 8.09 4.77
N ARG A 49 23.21 7.50 3.58
CA ARG A 49 22.29 6.39 3.29
C ARG A 49 22.87 5.09 3.85
N ILE A 50 22.10 4.39 4.69
CA ILE A 50 22.51 3.15 5.36
C ILE A 50 21.77 1.91 4.83
N PHE A 51 20.66 2.12 4.11
CA PHE A 51 19.91 1.09 3.42
C PHE A 51 19.37 1.66 2.12
N GLU A 52 19.38 0.84 1.07
CA GLU A 52 18.75 1.11 -0.22
C GLU A 52 18.18 -0.21 -0.74
N GLU A 53 16.91 -0.20 -1.12
CA GLU A 53 16.26 -1.36 -1.70
C GLU A 53 16.84 -1.62 -3.10
N ALA A 54 17.50 -2.76 -3.27
CA ALA A 54 18.21 -3.10 -4.50
C ALA A 54 17.25 -3.40 -5.67
N LYS A 55 16.03 -3.88 -5.36
CA LYS A 55 15.01 -4.22 -6.36
C LYS A 55 13.66 -3.61 -5.98
N PRO A 56 13.47 -2.29 -6.11
CA PRO A 56 12.32 -1.56 -5.54
C PRO A 56 10.95 -1.92 -6.12
N ASN A 57 10.93 -2.68 -7.22
CA ASN A 57 9.71 -3.17 -7.86
C ASN A 57 9.53 -4.68 -7.72
N SER A 58 10.34 -5.36 -6.89
CA SER A 58 10.11 -6.78 -6.58
C SER A 58 8.92 -6.93 -5.65
N GLU A 59 8.13 -7.96 -5.90
CA GLU A 59 7.07 -8.44 -5.04
C GLU A 59 7.54 -8.78 -3.61
N LEU A 60 8.83 -9.10 -3.41
CA LEU A 60 9.41 -9.44 -2.11
C LEU A 60 9.51 -8.23 -1.16
N CYS A 61 9.74 -7.03 -1.70
CA CYS A 61 9.86 -5.80 -0.92
C CYS A 61 8.53 -5.06 -0.78
N CYS A 62 7.54 -5.35 -1.63
CA CYS A 62 6.21 -4.76 -1.60
C CYS A 62 5.39 -5.31 -0.42
N LYS A 63 5.27 -4.55 0.66
CA LYS A 63 4.56 -4.96 1.87
C LYS A 63 3.08 -4.58 1.76
N PRO A 64 2.13 -5.55 1.81
CA PRO A 64 0.71 -5.23 1.80
C PRO A 64 0.34 -4.56 3.13
N LEU A 65 -0.45 -3.48 3.06
CA LEU A 65 -0.94 -2.74 4.22
C LEU A 65 -2.47 -2.85 4.35
N CYS A 66 -3.18 -2.77 3.23
CA CYS A 66 -4.64 -2.90 3.20
C CYS A 66 -5.06 -3.72 1.97
N LEU A 67 -5.94 -4.70 2.20
CA LEU A 67 -6.55 -5.54 1.19
C LEU A 67 -8.07 -5.41 1.33
N MET A 68 -8.75 -5.02 0.25
CA MET A 68 -10.20 -4.84 0.26
C MET A 68 -10.83 -5.45 -0.98
N LEU A 69 -12.02 -6.02 -0.81
CA LEU A 69 -12.90 -6.38 -1.93
C LEU A 69 -13.76 -5.16 -2.24
N ALA A 70 -13.24 -4.29 -3.10
CA ALA A 70 -13.86 -3.04 -3.50
C ALA A 70 -13.55 -2.76 -4.98
N ASP A 71 -14.39 -1.96 -5.62
CA ASP A 71 -14.11 -1.41 -6.93
C ASP A 71 -13.31 -0.12 -6.77
N GLU A 72 -12.15 0.01 -7.42
CA GLU A 72 -11.34 1.23 -7.35
C GLU A 72 -12.07 2.46 -7.93
N SER A 73 -13.09 2.25 -8.76
CA SER A 73 -13.93 3.32 -9.31
C SER A 73 -15.02 3.79 -8.35
N ASP A 74 -15.31 3.03 -7.28
CA ASP A 74 -16.25 3.45 -6.23
C ASP A 74 -15.53 4.35 -5.22
N HIS A 75 -15.66 5.65 -5.44
CA HIS A 75 -15.02 6.66 -4.61
C HIS A 75 -15.50 6.66 -3.16
N GLU A 76 -16.77 6.34 -2.91
CA GLU A 76 -17.34 6.37 -1.56
C GLU A 76 -16.74 5.24 -0.73
N THR A 77 -16.76 4.01 -1.25
CA THR A 77 -16.18 2.83 -0.58
C THR A 77 -14.67 2.99 -0.42
N LEU A 78 -13.97 3.42 -1.48
CA LEU A 78 -12.52 3.57 -1.44
C LEU A 78 -12.08 4.60 -0.40
N THR A 79 -12.75 5.76 -0.35
CA THR A 79 -12.43 6.82 0.62
C THR A 79 -12.79 6.39 2.04
N ALA A 80 -13.92 5.71 2.24
CA ALA A 80 -14.31 5.20 3.55
C ALA A 80 -13.26 4.22 4.11
N ILE A 81 -12.69 3.35 3.27
CA ILE A 81 -11.69 2.37 3.70
C ILE A 81 -10.29 2.98 3.84
N LEU A 82 -9.87 3.85 2.91
CA LEU A 82 -8.50 4.38 2.90
C LEU A 82 -8.30 5.63 3.75
N SER A 83 -9.35 6.39 4.08
CA SER A 83 -9.22 7.62 4.86
C SER A 83 -8.51 7.44 6.23
N PRO A 84 -8.68 6.34 6.98
CA PRO A 84 -7.91 6.11 8.20
C PRO A 84 -6.39 5.97 7.92
N LEU A 85 -6.00 5.31 6.83
CA LEU A 85 -4.58 5.17 6.46
C LEU A 85 -3.97 6.50 6.04
N ILE A 86 -4.75 7.32 5.32
CA ILE A 86 -4.30 8.68 4.97
C ILE A 86 -4.16 9.54 6.22
N ALA A 87 -5.08 9.43 7.18
CA ALA A 87 -5.00 10.15 8.45
C ALA A 87 -3.81 9.70 9.32
N GLU A 88 -3.45 8.41 9.33
CA GLU A 88 -2.26 7.91 10.05
C GLU A 88 -0.93 8.30 9.38
N ARG A 89 -0.97 8.56 8.07
CA ARG A 89 0.20 8.96 7.28
C ARG A 89 0.58 10.43 7.49
N GLU A 90 -0.40 11.30 7.71
CA GLU A 90 -0.21 12.74 7.97
C GLU A 90 0.31 13.02 9.39
#